data_AF-J0J1W8-F1
#
_entry.id   AF-J0J1W8-F1
#
_cell.length_a   1.000
_cell.length_b   1.000
_cell.length_c   1.000
_cell.angle_alpha   90.00
_cell.angle_beta   90.00
_cell.angle_gamma   90.00
#
_symmetry.space_group_name_H-M   'P 1'
#
loop_
_entity.id
_entity.type
_entity.pdbx_description
1 polymer ?
#
loop_
_entity_poly.entity_id
_entity_poly.type
_entity_poly.pdbx_seq_one_letter_code
_entity_poly.pdbx_strand_id
1 'polypeptide(L)'
;MGQHVFHNPQKHRIIFVEGITDYCYLSAFKLYFNKHNPQFKDNPIPFTFLPISGLKNNPDAMKETIQKLCELDNNPIVLTDDDRKCVFNQQATSERFKKANKYLGNPITILQLSDCDKHFKQIEDCFSANDRNKYAKNKRMELAMAFKTRLLYGGKDAVEKQTKRNFLKLFKWIAWATNLIKN
;
A
#
# COMPACT_ATOMS: atom_id res chain seq x y z
N MET A 1 2.93 -9.85 -29.12
CA MET A 1 1.97 -10.78 -28.48
C MET A 1 1.51 -10.17 -27.17
N GLY A 2 0.23 -9.88 -27.01
CA GLY A 2 -0.31 -9.35 -25.75
C GLY A 2 -0.34 -10.46 -24.70
N GLN A 3 0.40 -10.30 -23.61
CA GLN A 3 0.23 -11.16 -22.43
C GLN A 3 -1.12 -10.80 -21.79
N HIS A 4 -2.14 -11.62 -22.05
CA HIS A 4 -3.36 -11.59 -21.25
C HIS A 4 -3.02 -12.14 -19.86
N VAL A 5 -2.94 -11.25 -18.86
CA VAL A 5 -2.74 -11.63 -17.46
C VAL A 5 -4.11 -11.93 -16.86
N PHE A 6 -4.45 -13.21 -16.73
CA PHE A 6 -5.65 -13.64 -16.02
C PHE A 6 -5.38 -13.62 -14.51
N HIS A 7 -6.05 -12.74 -13.78
CA HIS A 7 -6.06 -12.76 -12.31
C HIS A 7 -7.22 -13.66 -11.86
N ASN A 8 -6.94 -14.79 -11.21
CA ASN A 8 -7.98 -15.56 -10.54
C ASN A 8 -8.53 -14.70 -9.38
N PRO A 9 -9.79 -14.22 -9.41
CA PRO A 9 -10.33 -13.33 -8.39
C PRO A 9 -10.37 -13.96 -7.00
N GLN A 10 -10.43 -15.30 -6.91
CA GLN A 10 -10.39 -16.02 -5.63
C GLN A 10 -8.97 -16.00 -5.02
N LYS A 11 -7.94 -15.84 -5.85
CA LYS A 11 -6.55 -15.75 -5.41
C LYS A 11 -6.08 -14.30 -5.28
N HIS A 12 -6.63 -13.39 -6.07
CA HIS A 12 -6.23 -12.00 -6.16
C HIS A 12 -6.97 -11.11 -5.15
N ARG A 13 -6.25 -10.38 -4.29
CA ARG A 13 -6.84 -9.49 -3.28
C ARG A 13 -6.75 -8.03 -3.69
N ILE A 14 -7.75 -7.23 -3.32
CA ILE A 14 -7.67 -5.77 -3.36
C ILE A 14 -7.14 -5.28 -2.02
N ILE A 15 -6.10 -4.46 -2.06
CA ILE A 15 -5.55 -3.76 -0.90
C ILE A 15 -5.81 -2.27 -1.10
N PHE A 16 -6.67 -1.72 -0.26
CA PHE A 16 -6.96 -0.29 -0.26
C PHE A 16 -5.83 0.48 0.41
N VAL A 17 -5.43 1.61 -0.18
CA VAL A 17 -4.34 2.46 0.32
C VAL A 17 -4.83 3.89 0.48
N GLU A 18 -4.30 4.61 1.46
CA GLU A 18 -4.81 5.93 1.84
C GLU A 18 -4.73 6.92 0.67
N GLY A 19 -3.56 7.11 0.07
CA GLY A 19 -3.31 8.14 -0.94
C GLY A 19 -3.14 7.64 -2.37
N ILE A 20 -3.36 8.56 -3.32
CA ILE A 20 -3.02 8.36 -4.73
C ILE A 20 -1.51 8.18 -4.93
N THR A 21 -0.69 8.89 -4.14
CA THR A 21 0.77 8.79 -4.18
C THR A 21 1.24 7.39 -3.76
N ASP A 22 0.66 6.84 -2.69
CA ASP A 22 0.93 5.48 -2.20
C ASP A 22 0.60 4.46 -3.28
N TYR A 23 -0.60 4.59 -3.86
CA TYR A 23 -1.02 3.79 -5.00
C TYR A 23 -0.01 3.85 -6.15
N CYS A 24 0.51 5.04 -6.49
CA CYS A 24 1.48 5.19 -7.57
C CYS A 24 2.80 4.45 -7.27
N TYR A 25 3.37 4.61 -6.07
CA TYR A 25 4.61 3.94 -5.69
C TYR A 25 4.45 2.42 -5.65
N LEU A 26 3.41 1.95 -4.96
CA LEU A 26 3.14 0.53 -4.78
C LEU A 26 2.82 -0.14 -6.12
N SER A 27 1.99 0.48 -6.97
CA SER A 27 1.70 -0.06 -8.30
C SER A 27 2.92 -0.11 -9.20
N ALA A 28 3.80 0.90 -9.14
CA ALA A 28 5.05 0.88 -9.89
C ALA A 28 5.97 -0.26 -9.44
N PHE A 29 6.12 -0.47 -8.12
CA PHE A 29 6.90 -1.59 -7.59
C PHE A 29 6.30 -2.96 -7.88
N LYS A 30 4.97 -3.10 -7.84
CA LYS A 30 4.29 -4.34 -8.24
C LYS A 30 4.67 -4.73 -9.67
N LEU A 31 4.56 -3.79 -10.61
CA LEU A 31 4.92 -4.01 -12.02
C LEU A 31 6.41 -4.33 -12.16
N TYR A 32 7.27 -3.58 -11.47
CA TYR A 32 8.71 -3.81 -11.49
C TYR A 32 9.06 -5.22 -10.99
N PHE A 33 8.52 -5.66 -9.86
CA PHE A 33 8.82 -6.97 -9.29
C PHE A 33 8.27 -8.12 -10.13
N ASN A 34 7.04 -8.03 -10.64
CA ASN A 34 6.48 -9.04 -11.55
C ASN A 34 7.34 -9.21 -12.81
N LYS A 35 7.95 -8.13 -13.31
CA LYS A 35 8.80 -8.18 -14.52
C LYS A 35 10.24 -8.62 -14.23
N HIS A 36 10.83 -8.17 -13.13
CA HIS A 36 12.28 -8.27 -12.92
C HIS A 36 12.72 -9.22 -11.81
N ASN A 37 11.82 -9.65 -10.92
CA ASN A 37 12.16 -10.59 -9.86
C ASN A 37 11.75 -12.01 -10.30
N PRO A 38 12.70 -12.95 -10.47
CA PRO A 38 12.40 -14.33 -10.88
C PRO A 38 11.34 -15.00 -10.01
N GLN A 39 11.26 -14.65 -8.72
CA GLN A 39 10.26 -15.17 -7.79
C GLN A 39 8.80 -14.94 -8.25
N PHE A 40 8.55 -13.88 -9.02
CA PHE A 40 7.21 -13.47 -9.44
C PHE A 40 6.94 -13.64 -10.93
N LYS A 41 7.87 -14.26 -11.67
CA LYS A 41 7.73 -14.45 -13.12
C LYS A 41 6.59 -15.40 -13.46
N ASP A 42 6.52 -16.52 -12.76
CA ASP A 42 5.51 -17.57 -12.99
C ASP A 42 4.34 -17.47 -12.00
N ASN A 43 4.55 -16.78 -10.87
CA ASN A 43 3.52 -16.54 -9.86
C ASN A 43 3.50 -15.04 -9.48
N PRO A 44 2.79 -14.20 -10.25
CA PRO A 44 2.77 -12.77 -10.03
C PRO A 44 2.16 -12.42 -8.67
N ILE A 45 2.54 -11.26 -8.14
CA ILE A 45 2.03 -10.75 -6.85
C ILE A 45 0.49 -10.79 -6.84
N PRO A 46 -0.14 -11.55 -5.91
CA PRO A 46 -1.55 -11.90 -5.96
C PRO A 46 -2.45 -10.82 -5.33
N PHE A 47 -2.08 -9.55 -5.46
CA PHE A 47 -2.91 -8.45 -5.00
C PHE A 47 -2.72 -7.20 -5.86
N THR A 48 -3.70 -6.31 -5.82
CA THR A 48 -3.65 -4.99 -6.45
C THR A 48 -3.98 -3.91 -5.44
N PHE A 49 -3.54 -2.68 -5.72
CA PHE A 49 -3.80 -1.55 -4.86
C PHE A 49 -4.90 -0.67 -5.45
N LEU A 50 -5.78 -0.15 -4.60
CA LEU A 50 -6.76 0.87 -4.96
C LEU A 50 -6.71 2.03 -3.97
N PRO A 51 -6.61 3.29 -4.42
CA PRO A 51 -6.59 4.44 -3.52
C PRO A 51 -7.99 4.76 -3.00
N ILE A 52 -8.11 5.18 -1.73
CA ILE A 52 -9.39 5.58 -1.10
C ILE A 52 -9.51 7.09 -0.84
N SER A 53 -8.63 7.89 -1.46
CA SER A 53 -8.63 9.37 -1.38
C SER A 53 -8.58 9.93 0.05
N GLY A 54 -7.71 9.31 0.86
CA GLY A 54 -7.41 9.63 2.25
C GLY A 54 -8.45 9.11 3.24
N LEU A 55 -7.99 8.79 4.45
CA LEU A 55 -8.91 8.55 5.56
C LEU A 55 -9.58 9.88 5.95
N LYS A 56 -10.91 9.88 6.05
CA LYS A 56 -11.67 11.09 6.39
C LYS A 56 -11.47 11.45 7.87
N ASN A 57 -11.45 12.74 8.20
CA ASN A 57 -11.29 13.21 9.58
C ASN A 57 -12.63 13.26 10.35
N ASN A 58 -13.75 13.33 9.63
CA ASN A 58 -15.11 13.34 10.17
C ASN A 58 -15.58 11.89 10.45
N PRO A 59 -16.07 11.59 11.67
CA PRO A 59 -16.59 10.28 12.04
C PRO A 59 -17.66 9.71 11.09
N ASP A 60 -18.59 10.53 10.59
CA ASP A 60 -19.68 10.03 9.73
C ASP A 60 -19.17 9.67 8.34
N ALA A 61 -18.32 10.53 7.76
CA ALA A 61 -17.65 10.24 6.49
C ALA A 61 -16.71 9.01 6.60
N MET A 62 -16.14 8.77 7.78
CA MET A 62 -15.32 7.58 8.05
C MET A 62 -16.17 6.31 8.11
N LYS A 63 -17.34 6.34 8.77
CA LYS A 63 -18.29 5.22 8.75
C LYS A 63 -18.78 4.93 7.33
N GLU A 64 -19.11 5.96 6.56
CA GLU A 64 -19.49 5.83 5.15
C GLU A 64 -18.37 5.21 4.31
N THR A 65 -17.11 5.61 4.56
CA THR A 65 -15.94 5.01 3.91
C THR A 65 -15.85 3.52 4.23
N ILE A 66 -16.04 3.13 5.50
CA ILE A 66 -16.01 1.72 5.92
C ILE A 66 -17.13 0.92 5.22
N GLN A 67 -18.35 1.45 5.19
CA GLN A 67 -19.49 0.81 4.52
C GLN A 67 -19.23 0.60 3.03
N LYS A 68 -18.79 1.66 2.33
CA LYS A 68 -18.42 1.58 0.91
C LYS A 68 -17.34 0.55 0.63
N LEU A 69 -16.35 0.40 1.52
CA LEU A 69 -15.32 -0.63 1.37
C LEU A 69 -15.91 -2.05 1.49
N CYS A 70 -16.89 -2.25 2.38
CA CYS A 70 -17.60 -3.53 2.53
C CYS A 70 -18.56 -3.82 1.38
N GLU A 71 -19.08 -2.80 0.69
CA GLU A 71 -19.86 -2.95 -0.54
C GLU A 71 -18.99 -3.35 -1.73
N LEU A 72 -17.73 -2.89 -1.76
CA LEU A 72 -16.79 -3.14 -2.87
C LEU A 72 -16.07 -4.48 -2.75
N ASP A 73 -15.81 -4.96 -1.54
CA ASP A 73 -15.11 -6.22 -1.28
C ASP A 73 -15.71 -6.89 -0.04
N ASN A 74 -15.95 -8.21 -0.10
CA ASN A 74 -16.54 -8.96 1.02
C ASN A 74 -15.61 -9.04 2.25
N ASN A 75 -14.31 -8.87 2.07
CA ASN A 75 -13.30 -8.92 3.12
C ASN A 75 -12.25 -7.82 2.86
N PRO A 76 -12.64 -6.54 2.96
CA PRO A 76 -11.80 -5.43 2.55
C PRO A 76 -10.54 -5.37 3.42
N ILE A 77 -9.41 -5.10 2.77
CA ILE A 77 -8.11 -4.94 3.43
C ILE A 77 -7.60 -3.54 3.18
N VAL A 78 -7.29 -2.80 4.24
CA VAL A 78 -6.74 -1.43 4.15
C VAL A 78 -5.32 -1.43 4.70
N LEU A 79 -4.37 -0.95 3.90
CA LEU A 79 -3.01 -0.66 4.33
C LEU A 79 -2.95 0.79 4.82
N THR A 80 -2.64 0.97 6.11
CA THR A 80 -2.64 2.28 6.77
C THR A 80 -1.25 2.71 7.22
N ASP A 81 -1.05 4.03 7.26
CA ASP A 81 0.11 4.66 7.85
C ASP A 81 0.09 4.53 9.39
N ASP A 82 1.29 4.48 9.98
CA ASP A 82 1.50 4.60 11.43
C ASP A 82 1.66 6.08 11.81
N ASP A 83 0.54 6.78 11.75
CA ASP A 83 0.42 8.22 12.06
C ASP A 83 0.45 8.52 13.57
N ARG A 84 0.95 7.61 14.44
CA ARG A 84 1.11 7.87 15.88
C ARG A 84 2.01 9.10 16.11
N LYS A 85 1.42 10.29 16.10
CA LYS A 85 2.07 11.51 16.55
C LYS A 85 2.26 11.39 18.06
N CYS A 86 3.45 11.76 18.55
CA CYS A 86 3.74 11.90 19.98
C CYS A 86 2.86 12.93 20.72
N VAL A 87 1.95 13.63 20.05
CA VAL A 87 1.12 14.70 20.65
C VAL A 87 -0.29 14.19 20.92
N PHE A 88 -0.55 13.93 22.21
CA PHE A 88 -1.77 13.44 22.85
C PHE A 88 -3.12 14.05 22.41
N ASN A 89 -3.14 15.17 21.68
CA ASN A 89 -4.36 15.89 21.31
C ASN A 89 -4.83 15.75 19.85
N GLN A 90 -4.08 15.04 18.99
CA GLN A 90 -4.54 14.70 17.63
C GLN A 90 -4.52 13.18 17.49
N GLN A 91 -5.68 12.54 17.68
CA GLN A 91 -5.82 11.15 17.26
C GLN A 91 -5.51 11.07 15.77
N ALA A 92 -4.44 10.36 15.45
CA ALA A 92 -4.03 9.97 14.11
C ALA A 92 -5.23 9.47 13.31
N THR A 93 -5.33 9.83 12.02
CA THR A 93 -6.48 9.47 11.20
C THR A 93 -6.64 7.94 11.11
N SER A 94 -5.53 7.20 11.12
CA SER A 94 -5.51 5.72 11.16
C SER A 94 -6.06 5.15 12.48
N GLU A 95 -5.78 5.77 13.63
CA GLU A 95 -6.35 5.34 14.92
C GLU A 95 -7.86 5.58 15.01
N ARG A 96 -8.33 6.71 14.46
CA ARG A 96 -9.78 6.96 14.33
C ARG A 96 -10.43 5.92 13.44
N PHE A 97 -9.79 5.57 12.33
CA PHE A 97 -10.27 4.54 11.41
C PHE A 97 -10.37 3.17 12.08
N LYS A 98 -9.34 2.76 12.85
CA LYS A 98 -9.40 1.54 13.65
C LYS A 98 -10.52 1.57 14.68
N LYS A 99 -10.73 2.70 15.35
CA LYS A 99 -11.82 2.84 16.33
C LYS A 99 -13.19 2.74 15.67
N ALA A 100 -13.38 3.38 14.52
CA ALA A 100 -14.62 3.29 13.75
C ALA A 100 -14.86 1.87 13.23
N ASN A 101 -13.81 1.21 12.71
CA ASN A 101 -13.87 -0.19 12.29
C ASN A 101 -14.26 -1.10 13.46
N LYS A 102 -13.64 -0.93 14.64
CA LYS A 102 -13.98 -1.67 15.86
C LYS A 102 -15.42 -1.45 16.30
N TYR A 103 -15.89 -0.20 16.26
CA TYR A 103 -17.27 0.13 16.60
C TYR A 103 -18.29 -0.54 15.67
N LEU A 104 -17.94 -0.72 14.39
CA LEU A 104 -18.77 -1.41 13.39
C LEU A 104 -18.58 -2.94 13.36
N GLY A 105 -17.86 -3.51 14.33
CA GLY A 105 -17.68 -4.96 14.44
C GLY A 105 -16.45 -5.51 13.69
N ASN A 106 -15.45 -4.67 13.41
CA ASN A 106 -14.23 -4.99 12.63
C ASN A 106 -14.49 -5.60 11.24
N PRO A 107 -15.36 -5.00 10.40
CA PRO A 107 -15.61 -5.53 9.06
C PRO A 107 -14.40 -5.40 8.11
N ILE A 108 -13.40 -4.58 8.44
CA ILE A 108 -12.20 -4.36 7.64
C ILE A 108 -10.98 -4.97 8.30
N THR A 109 -10.15 -5.67 7.53
CA THR A 109 -8.80 -6.04 7.96
C THR A 109 -7.85 -4.87 7.76
N ILE A 110 -7.25 -4.37 8.84
CA ILE A 110 -6.31 -3.25 8.79
C ILE A 110 -4.89 -3.81 8.87
N LEU A 111 -4.08 -3.52 7.85
CA LEU A 111 -2.64 -3.78 7.82
C LEU A 111 -1.92 -2.46 8.10
N GLN A 112 -1.17 -2.37 9.19
CA GLN A 112 -0.40 -1.17 9.47
C GLN A 112 1.05 -1.34 9.04
N LEU A 113 1.64 -0.33 8.40
CA LEU A 113 3.01 -0.41 7.89
C LEU A 113 4.04 -0.76 8.97
N SER A 114 3.86 -0.24 10.19
CA SER A 114 4.77 -0.50 11.31
C SER A 114 4.80 -1.96 11.76
N ASP A 115 3.76 -2.74 11.45
CA ASP A 115 3.70 -4.16 11.77
C ASP A 115 4.58 -4.99 10.82
N CYS A 116 4.86 -4.48 9.62
CA CYS A 116 5.86 -5.04 8.71
C CYS A 116 7.29 -4.69 9.16
N ASP A 117 7.50 -3.43 9.50
CA ASP A 117 8.77 -2.90 10.01
C ASP A 117 8.49 -1.63 10.81
N LYS A 118 8.95 -1.56 12.06
CA LYS A 118 8.76 -0.39 12.94
C LYS A 118 9.27 0.92 12.35
N HIS A 119 10.17 0.88 11.37
CA HIS A 119 10.69 2.05 10.67
C HIS A 119 9.77 2.52 9.53
N PHE A 120 8.85 1.68 9.04
CA PHE A 120 7.88 2.03 8.01
C PHE A 120 6.66 2.67 8.67
N LYS A 121 6.70 4.00 8.87
CA LYS A 121 5.53 4.73 9.37
C LYS A 121 4.62 5.16 8.24
N GLN A 122 5.21 5.60 7.13
CA GLN A 122 4.50 5.94 5.90
C GLN A 122 5.15 5.21 4.73
N ILE A 123 4.48 5.15 3.58
CA ILE A 123 5.04 4.50 2.37
C ILE A 123 6.38 5.14 1.97
N GLU A 124 6.54 6.44 2.19
CA GLU A 124 7.77 7.16 1.92
C GLU A 124 8.96 6.69 2.77
N ASP A 125 8.73 6.07 3.93
CA ASP A 125 9.80 5.49 4.76
C ASP A 125 10.36 4.18 4.18
N CYS A 126 9.69 3.58 3.18
CA CYS A 126 10.26 2.47 2.42
C CYS A 126 11.39 2.93 1.48
N PHE A 127 11.52 4.22 1.18
CA PHE A 127 12.57 4.74 0.33
C PHE A 127 13.89 4.92 1.11
N SER A 128 15.01 4.74 0.41
CA SER A 128 16.30 5.22 0.91
C SER A 128 16.28 6.74 1.06
N ALA A 129 17.20 7.32 1.85
CA ALA A 129 17.26 8.76 2.05
C ALA A 129 17.41 9.53 0.72
N ASN A 130 18.22 9.01 -0.20
CA ASN A 130 18.48 9.63 -1.49
C ASN A 130 17.27 9.53 -2.43
N ASP A 131 16.70 8.33 -2.58
CA ASP A 131 15.49 8.14 -3.40
C ASP A 131 14.31 8.91 -2.81
N ARG A 132 14.19 8.99 -1.48
CA ARG A 132 13.17 9.79 -0.79
C ARG A 132 13.33 11.27 -1.11
N ASN A 133 14.54 11.82 -0.98
CA ASN A 133 14.78 13.23 -1.30
C ASN A 133 14.46 13.56 -2.77
N LYS A 134 14.66 12.60 -3.67
CA LYS A 134 14.43 12.77 -5.11
C LYS A 134 12.97 12.61 -5.52
N TYR A 135 12.26 11.64 -4.94
CA TYR A 135 10.95 11.21 -5.44
C TYR A 135 9.82 11.37 -4.43
N ALA A 136 10.11 11.39 -3.14
CA ALA A 136 9.12 11.31 -2.06
C ALA A 136 9.27 12.43 -1.01
N LYS A 137 9.97 13.52 -1.34
CA LYS A 137 10.18 14.66 -0.42
C LYS A 137 8.89 15.45 -0.19
N ASN A 138 8.08 15.60 -1.24
CA ASN A 138 6.79 16.27 -1.22
C ASN A 138 5.78 15.38 -1.95
N LYS A 139 4.53 15.30 -1.47
CA LYS A 139 3.44 14.53 -2.11
C LYS A 139 2.96 15.22 -3.41
N ARG A 140 3.84 15.43 -4.38
CA ARG A 140 3.55 15.97 -5.71
C ARG A 140 3.34 14.82 -6.70
N MET A 141 2.21 14.81 -7.38
CA MET A 141 1.86 13.80 -8.38
C MET A 141 2.95 13.65 -9.47
N GLU A 142 3.54 14.76 -9.89
CA GLU A 142 4.64 14.79 -10.86
C GLU A 142 5.84 13.93 -10.45
N LEU A 143 6.22 13.96 -9.17
CA LEU A 143 7.34 13.18 -8.65
C LEU A 143 7.01 11.68 -8.64
N ALA A 144 5.77 11.32 -8.28
CA ALA A 144 5.32 9.94 -8.32
C ALA A 144 5.23 9.38 -9.75
N MET A 145 4.84 10.20 -10.72
CA MET A 145 4.88 9.83 -12.14
C MET A 145 6.30 9.70 -12.66
N ALA A 146 7.17 10.66 -12.35
CA ALA A 146 8.59 10.61 -12.71
C ALA A 146 9.27 9.37 -12.11
N PHE A 147 8.93 9.03 -10.87
CA PHE A 147 9.36 7.81 -10.20
C PHE A 147 8.91 6.56 -10.96
N LYS A 148 7.61 6.45 -11.29
CA LYS A 148 7.07 5.30 -12.04
C LYS A 148 7.80 5.12 -13.37
N THR A 149 8.00 6.20 -14.13
CA THR A 149 8.74 6.16 -15.40
C THR A 149 10.18 5.72 -15.18
N ARG A 150 10.87 6.29 -14.18
CA ARG A 150 12.26 5.90 -13.87
C ARG A 150 12.35 4.44 -13.45
N LEU A 151 11.47 3.95 -12.59
CA LEU A 151 11.51 2.57 -12.09
C LEU A 151 11.27 1.55 -13.21
N LEU A 152 10.33 1.83 -14.11
CA LEU A 152 9.94 0.89 -15.18
C LEU A 152 10.87 0.92 -16.39
N TYR A 153 11.52 2.07 -16.68
CA TYR A 153 12.32 2.27 -17.89
C TYR A 153 13.78 2.67 -17.64
N GLY A 154 14.16 3.05 -16.41
CA GLY A 154 15.47 3.64 -16.07
C GLY A 154 16.60 2.63 -15.80
N GLY A 155 16.45 1.38 -16.21
CA GLY A 155 17.48 0.34 -16.05
C GLY A 155 17.63 -0.20 -14.63
N LYS A 156 18.63 -1.05 -14.40
CA LYS A 156 18.86 -1.72 -13.10
C LYS A 156 19.16 -0.74 -11.96
N ASP A 157 19.72 0.43 -12.26
CA ASP A 157 20.08 1.45 -11.27
C ASP A 157 19.06 2.59 -11.20
N ALA A 158 17.81 2.32 -11.58
CA ALA A 158 16.72 3.27 -11.52
C ALA A 158 16.49 3.84 -10.10
N VAL A 159 16.64 2.99 -9.09
CA VAL A 159 16.47 3.27 -7.65
C VAL A 159 17.48 2.46 -6.87
N GLU A 160 17.82 2.89 -5.66
CA GLU A 160 18.80 2.24 -4.82
C GLU A 160 18.38 0.83 -4.38
N LYS A 161 19.37 -0.03 -4.14
CA LYS A 161 19.14 -1.41 -3.67
C LYS A 161 18.35 -1.44 -2.36
N GLN A 162 18.56 -0.47 -1.48
CA GLN A 162 17.84 -0.38 -0.20
C GLN A 162 16.34 -0.17 -0.42
N THR A 163 15.95 0.79 -1.26
CA THR A 163 14.55 1.03 -1.63
C THR A 163 13.90 -0.24 -2.16
N LYS A 164 14.54 -0.95 -3.10
CA LYS A 164 14.01 -2.21 -3.64
C LYS A 164 13.82 -3.28 -2.57
N ARG A 165 14.78 -3.42 -1.64
CA ARG A 165 14.70 -4.39 -0.53
C ARG A 165 13.54 -4.08 0.41
N ASN A 166 13.36 -2.81 0.77
CA ASN A 166 12.27 -2.36 1.64
C ASN A 166 10.90 -2.63 1.02
N PHE A 167 10.68 -2.23 -0.23
CA PHE A 167 9.43 -2.52 -0.93
C PHE A 167 9.22 -4.02 -1.14
N LEU A 168 10.26 -4.79 -1.45
CA LEU A 168 10.12 -6.25 -1.58
C LEU A 168 9.71 -6.89 -0.23
N LYS A 169 10.29 -6.41 0.88
CA LYS A 169 9.92 -6.84 2.23
C LYS A 169 8.45 -6.55 2.51
N LEU A 170 7.99 -5.32 2.24
CA LEU A 170 6.59 -4.93 2.40
C LEU A 170 5.65 -5.83 1.59
N PHE A 171 5.97 -6.09 0.32
CA PHE A 171 5.14 -6.94 -0.55
C PHE A 171 5.05 -8.39 -0.08
N LYS A 172 6.16 -8.96 0.39
CA LYS A 172 6.17 -10.31 0.98
C LYS A 172 5.33 -10.37 2.25
N TRP A 173 5.40 -9.34 3.09
CA TRP A 173 4.60 -9.25 4.30
C TRP A 173 3.10 -9.12 3.99
N ILE A 174 2.70 -8.26 3.02
CA ILE A 174 1.29 -8.17 2.58
C ILE A 174 0.81 -9.53 2.04
N ALA A 175 1.61 -10.19 1.19
CA ALA A 175 1.25 -11.51 0.67
C ALA A 175 1.06 -12.54 1.80
N TRP A 176 1.93 -12.54 2.81
CA TRP A 176 1.81 -13.41 3.97
C TRP A 176 0.57 -13.09 4.81
N ALA A 177 0.38 -11.83 5.19
CA ALA A 177 -0.75 -11.39 6.01
C ALA A 177 -2.09 -11.67 5.32
N THR A 178 -2.19 -11.44 4.01
CA THR A 178 -3.40 -11.71 3.22
C THR A 178 -3.69 -13.19 3.04
N ASN A 179 -2.68 -14.06 3.05
CA ASN A 179 -2.86 -15.50 3.02
C ASN A 179 -3.34 -16.06 4.36
N LEU A 180 -2.95 -15.45 5.49
CA LEU A 180 -3.46 -15.85 6.81
C LEU A 180 -4.97 -15.60 6.96
N ILE A 181 -5.51 -14.59 6.29
CA ILE A 181 -6.94 -14.25 6.32
C ILE A 181 -7.80 -15.29 5.56
N LYS A 182 -7.18 -16.12 4.70
CA LYS A 182 -7.90 -17.14 3.91
C LYS A 182 -8.17 -18.45 4.67
N ASN A 183 -7.70 -18.59 5.90
CA ASN A 183 -7.83 -19.80 6.73
C ASN A 183 -8.76 -19.61 7.91
#